data_AF-A0A957DWP0-F1
#
_entry.id   AF-A0A957DWP0-F1
#
_cell.length_a   1.000
_cell.length_b   1.000
_cell.length_c   1.000
_cell.angle_alpha   90.00
_cell.angle_beta   90.00
_cell.angle_gamma   90.00
#
_symmetry.space_group_name_H-M   'P 1'
#
loop_
_entity.id
_entity.type
_entity.pdbx_description
1 polymer ?
#
loop_
_entity_poly.entity_id
_entity_poly.type
_entity_poly.pdbx_seq_one_letter_code
_entity_poly.pdbx_strand_id
1 'polypeptide(L)' 'DTLSNFPTALADGRFMDMLNTVTDKQLPDNTYKTEGTNKPYAGFDFGQKKQPSSWITFVIARSHHRLQQHQA' A
#
# COMPACT_ATOMS: atom_id res chain seq x y z
N ASP A 1 7.03 -1.86 0.78
CA ASP A 1 6.80 -2.62 -0.46
C ASP A 1 8.06 -3.38 -0.82
N THR A 2 8.05 -4.66 -0.45
CA THR A 2 9.15 -5.61 -0.66
C THR A 2 8.64 -6.82 -1.44
N LEU A 3 7.47 -7.35 -1.06
CA LEU A 3 6.88 -8.55 -1.66
C LEU A 3 6.55 -8.39 -3.15
N SER A 4 6.13 -7.22 -3.62
CA SER A 4 5.76 -7.03 -5.03
C SER A 4 6.95 -7.14 -6.01
N ASN A 5 8.19 -7.25 -5.52
CA ASN A 5 9.36 -7.48 -6.36
C ASN A 5 9.56 -8.96 -6.71
N PHE A 6 8.82 -9.88 -6.09
CA PHE A 6 9.03 -11.31 -6.25
C PHE A 6 7.85 -11.96 -6.99
N PRO A 7 8.07 -12.61 -8.15
CA PRO A 7 7.02 -13.27 -8.91
C PRO A 7 6.22 -14.28 -8.08
N THR A 8 6.91 -15.03 -7.23
CA THR A 8 6.29 -16.04 -6.35
C THR A 8 5.32 -15.43 -5.34
N ALA A 9 5.57 -14.20 -4.88
CA ALA A 9 4.65 -13.50 -4.00
C ALA A 9 3.45 -12.94 -4.76
N LEU A 10 3.63 -12.46 -6.01
CA LEU A 10 2.54 -11.98 -6.85
C LEU A 10 1.52 -13.08 -7.22
N ALA A 11 1.97 -14.33 -7.27
CA ALA A 11 1.11 -15.50 -7.49
C ALA A 11 0.45 -16.04 -6.20
N ASP A 12 0.82 -15.53 -5.03
CA ASP A 12 0.29 -15.98 -3.74
C ASP A 12 -1.04 -15.28 -3.43
N GLY A 13 -2.09 -16.06 -3.17
CA GLY A 13 -3.41 -15.51 -2.84
C GLY A 13 -3.40 -14.56 -1.64
N ARG A 14 -2.55 -14.80 -0.65
CA ARG A 14 -2.45 -13.94 0.55
C ARG A 14 -1.90 -12.56 0.21
N PHE A 15 -0.99 -12.48 -0.78
CA PHE A 15 -0.51 -11.20 -1.25
C PHE A 15 -1.63 -10.44 -1.97
N MET A 16 -2.42 -11.12 -2.80
CA MET A 16 -3.57 -10.54 -3.49
C MET A 16 -4.62 -10.03 -2.49
N ASP A 17 -4.93 -10.80 -1.45
CA ASP A 17 -5.86 -10.39 -0.40
C ASP A 17 -5.37 -9.13 0.33
N MET A 18 -4.07 -9.07 0.65
CA MET A 18 -3.46 -7.89 1.25
C MET A 18 -3.51 -6.68 0.31
N LEU A 19 -3.19 -6.85 -0.98
CA LEU A 19 -3.19 -5.76 -1.95
C LEU A 19 -4.61 -5.24 -2.17
N ASN A 20 -5.62 -6.11 -2.24
CA ASN A 20 -7.02 -5.74 -2.31
C ASN A 20 -7.45 -4.95 -1.08
N THR A 21 -7.14 -5.46 0.13
CA THR A 21 -7.45 -4.78 1.39
C THR A 21 -6.86 -3.37 1.47
N VAL A 22 -5.65 -3.17 0.93
CA VAL A 22 -5.03 -1.84 0.86
C VAL A 22 -5.69 -0.97 -0.21
N THR A 23 -6.02 -1.54 -1.37
CA THR A 23 -6.66 -0.85 -2.49
C THR A 23 -8.06 -0.33 -2.12
N ASP A 24 -8.81 -1.09 -1.31
CA ASP A 24 -10.13 -0.68 -0.81
C ASP A 24 -10.10 0.57 0.08
N LYS A 25 -8.90 0.98 0.53
CA LYS A 25 -8.69 2.20 1.33
C LYS A 25 -8.35 3.43 0.48
N GLN A 26 -8.44 3.32 -0.85
CA GLN A 26 -8.19 4.43 -1.75
C GLN A 26 -9.23 5.53 -1.55
N LEU A 27 -8.77 6.78 -1.51
CA LEU A 27 -9.64 7.95 -1.46
C LEU A 27 -10.20 8.27 -2.86
N PRO A 28 -11.30 9.05 -2.96
CA PRO A 28 -11.91 9.39 -4.25
C PRO A 28 -10.99 10.07 -5.26
N ASP A 29 -9.91 10.71 -4.81
CA ASP A 29 -8.89 11.36 -5.64
C ASP A 29 -7.73 10.44 -6.02
N ASN A 30 -7.89 9.13 -5.85
CA ASN A 30 -6.88 8.08 -6.06
C ASN A 30 -5.67 8.12 -5.12
N THR A 31 -5.74 8.89 -4.02
CA THR A 31 -4.67 8.96 -3.02
C THR A 31 -4.93 8.06 -1.82
N TYR A 32 -3.93 7.91 -0.95
CA TYR A 32 -4.02 7.10 0.27
C TYR A 32 -3.57 7.89 1.49
N LYS A 33 -4.18 7.58 2.63
CA LYS A 33 -3.91 8.22 3.91
C LYS A 33 -3.45 7.20 4.95
N THR A 34 -2.61 7.63 5.87
CA THR A 34 -2.25 6.80 7.03
C THR A 34 -3.45 6.65 7.96
N GLU A 35 -3.85 5.41 8.23
CA GLU A 35 -4.72 5.09 9.35
C GLU A 35 -3.83 4.94 10.59
N GLY A 36 -4.16 5.67 11.65
CA GLY A 36 -3.19 6.07 12.68
C GLY A 36 -2.35 4.96 13.32
N THR A 37 -1.18 5.33 13.81
CA THR A 37 -0.24 4.41 14.49
C THR A 37 -0.75 3.96 15.87
N ASN A 38 -0.32 2.76 16.26
CA ASN A 38 -0.53 2.20 17.59
C ASN A 38 -0.06 3.19 18.68
N LYS A 39 -0.91 3.43 19.69
CA LYS A 39 -0.72 4.48 20.71
C LYS A 39 0.67 4.51 21.37
N PRO A 40 1.34 3.37 21.65
CA PRO A 40 2.69 3.37 22.23
C PRO A 40 3.77 4.03 21.34
N TYR A 41 3.54 4.09 20.02
CA TYR A 41 4.49 4.64 19.05
C TYR A 41 4.03 5.97 18.46
N ALA A 42 3.00 6.61 19.01
CA ALA A 42 2.47 7.87 18.49
C ALA A 42 3.52 9.01 18.50
N GLY A 43 4.48 8.98 19.43
CA GLY A 43 5.60 9.93 19.48
C GLY A 43 6.71 9.66 18.46
N PHE A 44 6.67 8.49 17.80
CA PHE A 44 7.61 8.07 16.76
C PHE A 44 6.87 7.78 15.44
N ASP A 45 5.76 8.48 15.23
CA ASP A 45 4.93 8.35 14.03
C ASP A 45 5.19 9.54 13.10
N PHE A 46 5.83 9.26 11.96
CA PHE A 46 6.12 10.23 10.91
C PHE A 46 5.02 10.31 9.84
N GLY A 47 3.92 9.56 10.03
CA GLY A 47 2.78 9.55 9.13
C GLY A 47 1.97 10.83 9.20
N GLN A 48 1.79 11.49 8.05
CA GLN A 48 0.83 12.59 7.95
C GLN A 48 -0.60 12.04 8.01
N LYS A 49 -1.28 12.28 9.13
CA LYS A 49 -2.67 11.84 9.39
C LYS A 49 -3.74 12.83 8.98
N LYS A 50 -3.37 14.02 8.49
CA LYS A 50 -4.34 15.03 8.05
C LYS A 50 -4.52 15.01 6.55
N GLN A 51 -3.41 14.91 5.82
CA GLN A 51 -3.36 14.92 4.36
C GLN A 51 -3.04 13.53 3.81
N PRO A 52 -3.43 13.25 2.55
CA PRO A 52 -2.96 12.06 1.86
C PRO A 52 -1.43 12.01 1.79
N SER A 53 -0.88 10.81 1.83
CA SER A 53 0.56 10.56 1.73
C SER A 53 0.93 10.23 0.29
N SER A 54 1.70 11.11 -0.35
CA SER A 54 2.26 10.87 -1.68
C SER A 54 3.14 9.61 -1.70
N TRP A 55 3.88 9.34 -0.61
CA TRP A 55 4.73 8.16 -0.51
C TRP A 55 3.94 6.86 -0.48
N ILE A 56 2.90 6.77 0.35
CA ILE A 56 2.05 5.57 0.40
C ILE A 56 1.35 5.36 -0.92
N THR A 57 0.82 6.44 -1.51
CA THR A 57 0.18 6.42 -2.83
C THR A 57 1.12 5.86 -3.89
N PHE A 58 2.36 6.38 -3.95
CA PHE A 58 3.39 5.89 -4.87
C PHE A 58 3.72 4.41 -4.65
N VAL A 59 3.88 3.99 -3.40
CA VAL A 59 4.25 2.61 -3.04
C VAL A 59 3.17 1.61 -3.47
N ILE A 60 1.90 1.95 -3.28
CA ILE A 60 0.77 1.11 -3.70
C ILE A 60 0.68 1.07 -5.23
N ALA A 61 0.76 2.24 -5.90
CA ALA A 61 0.75 2.31 -7.36
C ALA A 61 1.88 1.48 -8.00
N ARG A 62 3.08 1.52 -7.41
CA ARG A 62 4.22 0.70 -7.85
C ARG A 62 3.97 -0.79 -7.69
N SER A 63 3.27 -1.20 -6.63
CA SER A 63 2.92 -2.61 -6.39
C SER A 63 1.95 -3.12 -7.46
N HIS A 64 0.91 -2.33 -7.78
CA HIS A 64 -0.02 -2.61 -8.87
C HIS A 64 0.66 -2.69 -10.23
N HIS A 65 1.55 -1.74 -10.54
CA HIS A 65 2.29 -1.73 -11.80
C HIS A 65 3.12 -3.02 -11.98
N ARG A 66 3.80 -3.50 -10.93
CA ARG A 66 4.58 -4.74 -11.01
C ARG A 66 3.71 -5.98 -11.17
N LEU A 67 2.54 -6.01 -10.54
CA LEU A 67 1.56 -7.08 -10.74
C LEU A 67 1.12 -7.13 -12.21
N GLN A 68 0.75 -5.98 -12.79
CA GLN A 68 0.38 -5.88 -14.21
C GLN A 68 1.50 -6.36 -15.14
N GLN A 69 2.75 -5.98 -14.86
CA GLN A 69 3.91 -6.43 -15.65
C GLN A 69 4.17 -7.94 -15.58
N HIS A 70 3.76 -8.62 -14.51
CA HIS A 70 3.90 -10.08 -14.38
C HIS A 70 2.71 -10.86 -14.96
N GLN A 71 1.56 -10.21 -15.11
CA GLN A 71 0.34 -10.81 -15.67
C GLN A 71 0.24 -10.65 -17.20
N ALA A 72 1.00 -9.70 -17.77
CA ALA A 72 1.12 -9.48 -19.22
C ALA A 72 2.10 -10.45 -19.87
#